data_AF-A0A1C0A9J0-F1
#
_entry.id   AF-A0A1C0A9J0-F1
#
_cell.length_a   1.000
_cell.length_b   1.000
_cell.length_c   1.000
_cell.angle_alpha   90.00
_cell.angle_beta   90.00
_cell.angle_gamma   90.00
#
_symmetry.space_group_name_H-M   'P 1'
#
loop_
_entity.id
_entity.type
_entity.pdbx_description
1 polymer ?
#
loop_
_entity_poly.entity_id
_entity_poly.type
_entity_poly.pdbx_seq_one_letter_code
_entity_poly.pdbx_strand_id
1 'polypeptide(L)'
;MTKGGIYHYFDSKENLYYQVLKDFFTPNGIPKWLENIDLNIKDLIWKGFESLKEKKKYIQDLVGSDTDDAILHYYTFLYEATRKYPEFQRAIDESDKLKIGVLTAAFKQAQERGEIRQDLDPEVLSFELDALLQQLSYLNFVNPGIKQNQNMFKRLFDNYWLRLKV
;
A
#
# COMPACT_ATOMS: atom_id res chain seq x y z
N MET A 1 -6.54 13.59 -31.12
CA MET A 1 -7.84 13.31 -30.47
C MET A 1 -8.74 14.54 -30.63
N THR A 2 -9.93 14.41 -31.23
CA THR A 2 -10.87 15.54 -31.39
C THR A 2 -11.95 15.49 -30.31
N LYS A 3 -12.56 16.64 -29.98
CA LYS A 3 -13.67 16.72 -29.02
C LYS A 3 -14.81 15.75 -29.39
N GLY A 4 -15.15 15.65 -30.67
CA GLY A 4 -16.16 14.71 -31.17
C GLY A 4 -15.76 13.22 -31.06
N GLY A 5 -14.47 12.91 -31.13
CA GLY A 5 -13.97 11.54 -30.94
C GLY A 5 -14.12 11.03 -29.51
N ILE A 6 -13.99 11.90 -28.49
CA ILE A 6 -14.18 11.53 -27.07
C ILE A 6 -15.65 11.24 -26.78
N TYR A 7 -16.57 12.09 -27.26
CA TYR A 7 -18.01 11.91 -27.04
C TYR A 7 -18.64 10.75 -27.83
N HIS A 8 -17.89 10.13 -28.75
CA HIS A 8 -18.32 8.89 -29.42
C HIS A 8 -18.13 7.66 -28.51
N TYR A 9 -17.22 7.72 -27.53
CA TYR A 9 -16.95 6.63 -26.59
C TYR A 9 -17.51 6.88 -25.19
N PHE A 10 -17.79 8.14 -24.84
CA PHE A 10 -18.28 8.53 -23.52
C PHE A 10 -19.46 9.48 -23.62
N ASP A 11 -20.56 9.13 -22.94
CA ASP A 11 -21.80 9.90 -22.99
C ASP A 11 -21.66 11.31 -22.38
N SER A 12 -20.73 11.49 -21.44
CA SER A 12 -20.45 12.76 -20.79
C SER A 12 -19.04 12.80 -20.19
N LYS A 13 -18.57 14.00 -19.81
CA LYS A 13 -17.34 14.16 -19.02
C LYS A 13 -17.40 13.41 -17.68
N GLU A 14 -18.59 13.30 -17.10
CA GLU A 14 -18.79 12.57 -15.85
C GLU A 14 -18.69 11.05 -16.06
N ASN A 15 -19.22 10.54 -17.18
CA ASN A 15 -19.06 9.12 -17.54
C ASN A 15 -17.57 8.80 -17.75
N LEU A 16 -16.84 9.61 -18.54
CA LEU A 16 -15.40 9.45 -18.71
C LEU A 16 -14.65 9.47 -17.36
N TYR A 17 -14.96 10.44 -16.49
CA TYR A 17 -14.35 10.52 -15.18
C TYR A 17 -14.62 9.27 -14.33
N TYR A 18 -15.86 8.80 -14.31
CA TYR A 18 -16.24 7.58 -13.58
C TYR A 18 -15.53 6.33 -14.10
N GLN A 19 -15.41 6.14 -15.41
CA GLN A 19 -14.71 4.99 -15.99
C GLN A 19 -13.22 4.99 -15.61
N VAL A 20 -12.56 6.15 -15.67
CA VAL A 20 -11.16 6.28 -15.23
C VAL A 20 -11.01 5.95 -13.74
N LEU A 21 -11.92 6.43 -12.89
CA LEU A 21 -11.90 6.07 -11.47
C LEU A 21 -12.12 4.57 -11.27
N LYS A 22 -13.08 3.98 -11.99
CA LYS A 22 -13.38 2.56 -11.91
C LYS A 22 -12.15 1.72 -12.29
N ASP A 23 -11.45 2.07 -13.35
CA ASP A 23 -10.22 1.39 -13.76
C ASP A 23 -9.12 1.56 -12.69
N PHE A 24 -8.98 2.76 -12.11
CA PHE A 24 -8.01 3.04 -11.05
C PHE A 24 -8.27 2.24 -9.75
N PHE A 25 -9.53 2.16 -9.32
CA PHE A 25 -9.93 1.48 -8.08
C PHE A 25 -10.22 -0.01 -8.27
N THR A 26 -10.16 -0.54 -9.50
CA THR A 26 -10.28 -1.98 -9.73
C THR A 26 -9.13 -2.70 -9.02
N PRO A 27 -9.42 -3.63 -8.10
CA PRO A 27 -8.37 -4.32 -7.35
C PRO A 27 -7.43 -5.08 -8.28
N ASN A 28 -6.13 -4.78 -8.22
CA ASN A 28 -5.10 -5.48 -8.99
C ASN A 28 -4.51 -6.70 -8.22
N GLY A 29 -5.30 -7.32 -7.34
CA GLY A 29 -4.85 -8.40 -6.47
C GLY A 29 -4.11 -7.92 -5.22
N ILE A 30 -3.13 -8.70 -4.76
CA ILE A 30 -2.29 -8.37 -3.60
C ILE A 30 -1.10 -7.50 -4.01
N PRO A 31 -0.55 -6.67 -3.09
CA PRO A 31 0.69 -5.95 -3.35
C PRO A 31 1.83 -6.88 -3.80
N LYS A 32 2.61 -6.44 -4.79
CA LYS A 32 3.72 -7.22 -5.38
C LYS A 32 4.69 -7.82 -4.36
N TRP A 33 4.96 -7.09 -3.27
CA TRP A 33 5.87 -7.55 -2.22
C TRP A 33 5.33 -8.77 -1.44
N LEU A 34 4.01 -9.04 -1.51
CA LEU A 34 3.34 -10.19 -0.92
C LEU A 34 3.16 -11.38 -1.87
N GLU A 35 3.47 -11.23 -3.16
CA GLU A 35 3.28 -12.31 -4.16
C GLU A 35 4.17 -13.55 -3.88
N ASN A 36 5.26 -13.38 -3.13
CA ASN A 36 6.22 -14.46 -2.85
C ASN A 36 6.16 -14.87 -1.36
N ILE A 37 5.03 -15.44 -0.95
CA ILE A 37 4.80 -15.85 0.46
C ILE A 37 5.70 -17.01 0.91
N ASP A 38 6.32 -17.75 -0.02
CA ASP A 38 7.24 -18.85 0.28
C ASP A 38 8.58 -18.40 0.89
N LEU A 39 8.82 -17.09 0.98
CA LEU A 39 9.98 -16.54 1.69
C LEU A 39 9.85 -16.79 3.20
N ASN A 40 10.99 -16.83 3.88
CA ASN A 40 10.99 -16.69 5.34
C ASN A 40 10.32 -15.35 5.73
N ILE A 41 9.69 -15.30 6.90
CA ILE A 41 8.84 -14.15 7.26
C ILE A 41 9.65 -12.87 7.39
N LYS A 42 10.91 -12.98 7.80
CA LYS A 42 11.82 -11.86 7.95
C LYS A 42 12.05 -11.15 6.60
N ASP A 43 12.31 -11.92 5.55
CA ASP A 43 12.53 -11.40 4.21
C ASP A 43 11.23 -10.85 3.61
N LEU A 44 10.08 -11.48 3.88
CA LEU A 44 8.78 -10.97 3.47
C LEU A 44 8.49 -9.60 4.09
N ILE A 45 8.71 -9.45 5.41
CA ILE A 45 8.57 -8.15 6.10
C ILE A 45 9.54 -7.14 5.49
N TRP A 46 10.80 -7.51 5.25
CA TRP A 46 11.79 -6.61 4.67
C TRP A 46 11.37 -6.09 3.29
N LYS A 47 10.85 -6.97 2.42
CA LYS A 47 10.28 -6.56 1.12
C LYS A 47 9.16 -5.54 1.28
N GLY A 48 8.33 -5.65 2.32
CA GLY A 48 7.34 -4.65 2.67
C GLY A 48 7.95 -3.26 2.90
N PHE A 49 9.04 -3.19 3.67
CA PHE A 49 9.79 -1.94 3.87
C PHE A 49 10.50 -1.43 2.60
N GLU A 50 11.05 -2.32 1.77
CA GLU A 50 11.67 -1.94 0.49
C GLU A 50 10.65 -1.36 -0.50
N SER A 51 9.42 -1.89 -0.50
CA SER A 51 8.33 -1.44 -1.37
C SER A 51 7.95 0.03 -1.14
N LEU A 52 8.30 0.64 0.01
CA LEU A 52 8.01 2.05 0.31
C LEU A 52 8.67 3.03 -0.67
N LYS A 53 9.85 2.66 -1.22
CA LYS A 53 10.54 3.46 -2.24
C LYS A 53 9.82 3.37 -3.58
N GLU A 54 9.44 2.18 -3.99
CA GLU A 54 8.67 1.92 -5.21
C GLU A 54 7.31 2.61 -5.16
N LYS A 55 6.63 2.55 -4.02
CA LYS A 55 5.35 3.22 -3.80
C LYS A 55 5.47 4.74 -3.86
N LYS A 56 6.55 5.32 -3.30
CA LYS A 56 6.82 6.76 -3.43
C LYS A 56 6.95 7.15 -4.91
N LYS A 57 7.78 6.42 -5.66
CA LYS A 57 7.97 6.65 -7.10
C LYS A 57 6.66 6.51 -7.87
N TYR A 58 5.89 5.46 -7.62
CA TYR A 58 4.59 5.23 -8.24
C TYR A 58 3.63 6.41 -8.03
N ILE A 59 3.54 6.93 -6.80
CA ILE A 59 2.68 8.09 -6.49
C ILE A 59 3.16 9.35 -7.23
N GLN A 60 4.48 9.59 -7.27
CA GLN A 60 5.06 10.73 -8.00
C GLN A 60 4.78 10.64 -9.50
N ASP A 61 4.98 9.46 -10.10
CA ASP A 61 4.72 9.18 -11.51
C ASP A 61 3.22 9.35 -11.84
N LEU A 62 2.33 8.87 -10.95
CA LEU A 62 0.88 8.97 -11.11
C LEU A 62 0.38 10.42 -11.05
N VAL A 63 0.92 11.21 -10.13
CA VAL A 63 0.58 12.64 -9.98
C VAL A 63 1.27 13.50 -11.05
N GLY A 64 2.36 13.00 -11.65
CA GLY A 64 3.21 13.75 -12.56
C GLY A 64 4.03 14.82 -11.84
N SER A 65 4.42 14.56 -10.59
CA SER A 65 5.21 15.49 -9.77
C SER A 65 6.24 14.79 -8.91
N ASP A 66 7.50 15.26 -8.99
CA ASP A 66 8.62 14.78 -8.18
C ASP A 66 8.71 15.48 -6.81
N THR A 67 7.83 16.45 -6.53
CA THR A 67 7.82 17.16 -5.25
C THR A 67 7.09 16.37 -4.16
N ASP A 68 7.41 16.68 -2.90
CA ASP A 68 6.87 15.95 -1.75
C ASP A 68 5.36 16.21 -1.50
N ASP A 69 4.77 17.19 -2.18
CA ASP A 69 3.32 17.46 -2.17
C ASP A 69 2.51 16.44 -3.00
N ALA A 70 3.16 15.60 -3.81
CA ALA A 70 2.51 14.56 -4.60
C ALA A 70 1.62 13.64 -3.72
N ILE A 71 2.05 13.36 -2.49
CA ILE A 71 1.26 12.57 -1.54
C ILE A 71 -0.06 13.26 -1.17
N LEU A 72 -0.08 14.59 -1.06
CA LEU A 72 -1.27 15.36 -0.70
C LEU A 72 -2.26 15.38 -1.86
N HIS A 73 -1.78 15.57 -3.09
CA HIS A 73 -2.62 15.44 -4.29
C HIS A 73 -3.20 14.04 -4.42
N TYR A 74 -2.39 13.00 -4.19
CA TYR A 74 -2.83 11.62 -4.19
C TYR A 74 -3.95 11.36 -3.18
N TYR A 75 -3.77 11.73 -1.91
CA TYR A 75 -4.81 11.55 -0.90
C TYR A 75 -6.06 12.40 -1.17
N THR A 76 -5.90 13.63 -1.66
CA THR A 76 -7.03 14.49 -2.02
C THR A 76 -7.89 13.83 -3.10
N PHE A 77 -7.25 13.31 -4.15
CA PHE A 77 -7.91 12.54 -5.21
C PHE A 77 -8.65 11.32 -4.65
N LEU A 78 -8.01 10.52 -3.78
CA LEU A 78 -8.65 9.37 -3.15
C LEU A 78 -9.90 9.78 -2.38
N TYR A 79 -9.80 10.80 -1.52
CA TYR A 79 -10.92 11.27 -0.70
C TYR A 79 -12.08 11.84 -1.54
N GLU A 80 -11.78 12.61 -2.58
CA GLU A 80 -12.81 13.15 -3.47
C GLU A 80 -13.53 12.02 -4.21
N ALA A 81 -12.79 11.04 -4.73
CA ALA A 81 -13.35 9.90 -5.44
C ALA A 81 -14.22 9.03 -4.53
N THR A 82 -13.74 8.63 -3.35
CA THR A 82 -14.48 7.75 -2.44
C THR A 82 -15.67 8.43 -1.80
N ARG A 83 -15.61 9.75 -1.58
CA ARG A 83 -16.77 10.52 -1.09
C ARG A 83 -17.86 10.66 -2.16
N LYS A 84 -17.48 10.76 -3.44
CA LYS A 84 -18.42 10.86 -4.55
C LYS A 84 -19.01 9.49 -4.94
N TYR A 85 -18.20 8.44 -4.86
CA TYR A 85 -18.54 7.07 -5.27
C TYR A 85 -18.12 6.06 -4.17
N PRO A 86 -18.99 5.79 -3.18
CA PRO A 86 -18.67 4.94 -2.03
C PRO A 86 -18.26 3.49 -2.36
N GLU A 87 -18.58 2.99 -3.55
CA GLU A 87 -18.09 1.71 -4.07
C GLU A 87 -16.57 1.63 -4.17
N PHE A 88 -15.87 2.75 -4.39
CA PHE A 88 -14.41 2.76 -4.43
C PHE A 88 -13.80 2.59 -3.03
N GLN A 89 -14.47 3.08 -1.98
CA GLN A 89 -14.05 2.77 -0.61
C GLN A 89 -14.19 1.27 -0.32
N ARG A 90 -15.30 0.65 -0.76
CA ARG A 90 -15.48 -0.81 -0.60
C ARG A 90 -14.40 -1.61 -1.32
N ALA A 91 -13.98 -1.18 -2.51
CA ALA A 91 -12.88 -1.82 -3.22
C ALA A 91 -11.54 -1.74 -2.46
N ILE A 92 -11.25 -0.60 -1.80
CA ILE A 92 -10.09 -0.46 -0.91
C ILE A 92 -10.22 -1.42 0.27
N ASP A 93 -11.37 -1.45 0.94
CA ASP A 93 -11.61 -2.29 2.11
C ASP A 93 -11.46 -3.79 1.78
N GLU A 94 -11.90 -4.22 0.59
CA GLU A 94 -11.73 -5.59 0.08
C GLU A 94 -10.25 -5.92 -0.19
N SER A 95 -9.51 -4.99 -0.78
CA SER A 95 -8.06 -5.14 -1.00
C SER A 95 -7.29 -5.24 0.32
N ASP A 96 -7.64 -4.41 1.31
CA ASP A 96 -7.04 -4.44 2.64
C ASP A 96 -7.33 -5.76 3.36
N LYS A 97 -8.58 -6.26 3.31
CA LYS A 97 -8.93 -7.57 3.87
C LYS A 97 -8.13 -8.71 3.24
N LEU A 98 -7.97 -8.70 1.91
CA LEU A 98 -7.20 -9.72 1.21
C LEU A 98 -5.73 -9.70 1.66
N LYS A 99 -5.12 -8.52 1.71
CA LYS A 99 -3.75 -8.30 2.16
C LYS A 99 -3.52 -8.78 3.61
N ILE A 100 -4.43 -8.41 4.52
CA ILE A 100 -4.38 -8.85 5.93
C ILE A 100 -4.50 -10.36 6.04
N GLY A 101 -5.41 -10.98 5.27
CA GLY A 101 -5.55 -12.44 5.24
C GLY A 101 -4.27 -13.16 4.82
N VAL A 102 -3.60 -12.67 3.77
CA VAL A 102 -2.32 -13.21 3.28
C VAL A 102 -1.21 -13.05 4.32
N LEU A 103 -1.08 -11.88 4.94
CA LEU A 103 -0.12 -11.64 6.02
C LEU A 103 -0.37 -12.53 7.23
N THR A 104 -1.63 -12.71 7.62
CA THR A 104 -2.02 -13.52 8.76
C THR A 104 -1.62 -14.97 8.55
N ALA A 105 -1.83 -15.50 7.34
CA ALA A 105 -1.38 -16.84 6.97
C ALA A 105 0.15 -16.96 7.03
N ALA A 106 0.89 -15.97 6.51
CA ALA A 106 2.35 -15.95 6.56
C ALA A 106 2.89 -15.96 8.01
N PHE A 107 2.29 -15.15 8.89
CA PHE A 107 2.69 -15.10 10.30
C PHE A 107 2.37 -16.41 11.05
N LYS A 108 1.23 -17.03 10.80
CA LYS A 108 0.89 -18.36 11.37
C LYS A 108 1.93 -19.41 10.99
N GLN A 109 2.28 -19.49 9.70
CA GLN A 109 3.30 -20.43 9.26
C GLN A 109 4.68 -20.12 9.86
N ALA A 110 5.02 -18.84 10.00
CA ALA A 110 6.28 -18.44 10.63
C ALA A 110 6.34 -18.83 12.12
N GLN A 111 5.21 -18.77 12.82
CA GLN A 111 5.09 -19.32 14.18
C GLN A 111 5.30 -20.84 14.16
N GLU A 112 4.62 -21.58 13.28
CA GLU A 112 4.78 -23.04 13.18
C GLU A 112 6.24 -23.46 12.90
N ARG A 113 6.98 -22.65 12.14
CA ARG A 113 8.41 -22.87 11.84
C ARG A 113 9.37 -22.34 12.92
N GLY A 114 8.86 -21.70 13.97
CA GLY A 114 9.65 -21.13 15.06
C GLY A 114 10.47 -19.89 14.68
N GLU A 115 10.11 -19.21 13.59
CA GLU A 115 10.81 -17.98 13.15
C GLU A 115 10.46 -16.77 14.03
N ILE A 116 9.25 -16.76 14.60
CA ILE A 116 8.74 -15.71 15.49
C ILE A 116 8.07 -16.29 16.73
N ARG A 117 7.89 -15.46 17.75
CA ARG A 117 7.32 -15.84 19.04
C ARG A 117 5.85 -16.31 18.92
N GLN A 118 5.49 -17.32 19.72
CA GLN A 118 4.16 -17.94 19.73
C GLN A 118 3.09 -17.13 20.47
N ASP A 119 3.49 -16.19 21.33
CA ASP A 119 2.57 -15.37 22.13
C ASP A 119 1.93 -14.22 21.34
N LEU A 120 2.36 -14.02 20.09
CA LEU A 120 1.87 -12.97 19.21
C LEU A 120 0.57 -13.41 18.52
N ASP A 121 -0.42 -12.52 18.46
CA ASP A 121 -1.62 -12.72 17.65
C ASP A 121 -1.30 -12.42 16.17
N PRO A 122 -1.37 -13.41 15.25
CA PRO A 122 -1.00 -13.22 13.85
C PRO A 122 -1.89 -12.22 13.08
N GLU A 123 -3.17 -12.11 13.44
CA GLU A 123 -4.09 -11.19 12.79
C GLU A 123 -3.78 -9.75 13.21
N VAL A 124 -3.66 -9.52 14.51
CA VAL A 124 -3.28 -8.20 15.05
C VAL A 124 -1.92 -7.77 14.51
N LEU A 125 -0.94 -8.69 14.46
CA LEU A 125 0.38 -8.41 13.92
C LEU A 125 0.35 -8.03 12.43
N SER A 126 -0.57 -8.63 11.66
CA SER A 126 -0.79 -8.26 10.26
C SER A 126 -1.30 -6.84 10.11
N PHE A 127 -2.27 -6.46 10.95
CA PHE A 127 -2.79 -5.09 11.00
C PHE A 127 -1.72 -4.09 11.42
N GLU A 128 -0.92 -4.40 12.44
CA GLU A 128 0.16 -3.54 12.91
C GLU A 128 1.22 -3.30 11.82
N LEU A 129 1.65 -4.36 11.13
CA LEU A 129 2.60 -4.23 10.03
C LEU A 129 2.03 -3.37 8.91
N ASP A 130 0.80 -3.64 8.48
CA ASP A 130 0.18 -2.90 7.40
C ASP A 130 0.01 -1.41 7.75
N ALA A 131 -0.53 -1.11 8.93
CA ALA A 131 -0.68 0.26 9.41
C ALA A 131 0.67 1.00 9.48
N LEU A 132 1.72 0.31 9.94
CA LEU A 132 3.08 0.87 9.96
C LEU A 132 3.56 1.19 8.54
N LEU A 133 3.43 0.26 7.59
CA LEU A 133 3.86 0.47 6.21
C LEU A 133 3.04 1.56 5.51
N GLN A 134 1.73 1.64 5.75
CA GLN A 134 0.87 2.71 5.26
C GLN A 134 1.34 4.07 5.79
N GLN A 135 1.58 4.20 7.09
CA GLN A 135 2.04 5.45 7.68
C GLN A 135 3.45 5.83 7.19
N LEU A 136 4.36 4.86 7.06
CA LEU A 136 5.69 5.10 6.52
C LEU A 136 5.64 5.52 5.04
N SER A 137 4.66 5.03 4.28
CA SER A 137 4.43 5.51 2.90
C SER A 137 4.18 7.01 2.89
N TYR A 138 3.33 7.53 3.79
CA TYR A 138 3.07 8.96 3.92
C TYR A 138 4.28 9.74 4.46
N LEU A 139 4.90 9.25 5.53
CA LEU A 139 6.04 9.93 6.15
C LEU A 139 7.27 10.01 5.23
N ASN A 140 7.40 9.09 4.25
CA ASN A 140 8.43 9.14 3.21
C ASN A 140 8.33 10.37 2.29
N PHE A 141 7.22 11.10 2.32
CA PHE A 141 7.04 12.37 1.62
C PHE A 141 7.16 13.56 2.56
N VAL A 142 6.58 13.49 3.75
CA VAL A 142 6.41 14.71 4.56
C VAL A 142 7.45 14.87 5.66
N ASN A 143 8.03 13.79 6.16
CA ASN A 143 8.91 13.84 7.34
C ASN A 143 10.39 13.93 6.93
N PRO A 144 11.10 15.04 7.21
CA PRO A 144 12.51 15.19 6.84
C PRO A 144 13.43 14.10 7.44
N GLY A 145 13.17 13.67 8.67
CA GLY A 145 13.95 12.64 9.35
C GLY A 145 13.82 11.26 8.73
N ILE A 146 12.67 10.96 8.10
CA ILE A 146 12.49 9.74 7.30
C ILE A 146 13.14 9.92 5.92
N LYS A 147 12.86 11.03 5.22
CA LYS A 147 13.34 11.30 3.86
C LYS A 147 14.85 11.31 3.71
N GLN A 148 15.53 12.01 4.61
CA GLN A 148 16.96 12.29 4.47
C GLN A 148 17.81 11.14 5.00
N ASN A 149 17.23 10.25 5.80
CA ASN A 149 17.95 9.14 6.40
C ASN A 149 17.78 7.87 5.55
N GLN A 150 18.78 7.61 4.70
CA GLN A 150 18.81 6.45 3.78
C GLN A 150 18.67 5.09 4.49
N ASN A 151 19.01 5.02 5.79
CA ASN A 151 18.97 3.79 6.59
C ASN A 151 17.74 3.71 7.51
N MET A 152 16.84 4.68 7.48
CA MET A 152 15.71 4.73 8.42
C MET A 152 14.80 3.51 8.30
N PHE A 153 14.41 3.13 7.08
CA PHE A 153 13.58 1.93 6.88
C PHE A 153 14.27 0.66 7.32
N LYS A 154 15.59 0.54 7.12
CA LYS A 154 16.36 -0.61 7.61
C LYS A 154 16.36 -0.67 9.13
N ARG A 155 16.55 0.46 9.81
CA ARG A 155 16.51 0.54 11.28
C ARG A 155 15.13 0.25 11.86
N LEU A 156 14.08 0.77 11.22
CA LEU A 156 12.69 0.49 11.60
C LEU A 156 12.36 -0.99 11.42
N PHE A 157 12.77 -1.59 10.30
CA PHE A 157 12.68 -3.01 10.07
C PHE A 157 13.42 -3.82 11.15
N ASP A 158 14.68 -3.48 11.43
CA ASP A 158 15.49 -4.20 12.41
C ASP A 158 14.84 -4.15 13.80
N ASN A 159 14.35 -2.97 14.21
CA ASN A 159 13.65 -2.80 15.48
C ASN A 159 12.28 -3.52 15.49
N TYR A 160 11.59 -3.55 14.34
CA TYR A 160 10.36 -4.32 14.19
C TYR A 160 10.65 -5.81 14.37
N TRP A 161 11.65 -6.34 13.65
CA TRP A 161 12.05 -7.74 13.68
C TRP A 161 12.53 -8.21 15.06
N LEU A 162 13.28 -7.36 15.79
CA LEU A 162 13.75 -7.66 17.14
C LEU A 162 12.60 -7.98 18.11
N ARG A 163 11.41 -7.40 17.91
CA ARG A 163 10.23 -7.66 18.74
C ARG A 163 9.52 -8.96 18.36
N LEU A 164 9.80 -9.53 17.19
CA LEU A 164 9.08 -10.69 16.66
C LEU A 164 9.86 -11.99 16.78
N LYS A 165 11.18 -11.94 16.54
CA LYS A 165 12.01 -13.14 16.56
C LYS A 165 12.01 -13.80 17.95
N VAL A 166 12.20 -15.12 17.95
CA VAL A 166 12.51 -15.92 19.14
C VAL A 166 13.89 -15.55 19.69
#